data_AF-A0A7C5BFX5-F1
#
_entry.id   AF-A0A7C5BFX5-F1
#
_cell.length_a   1.000
_cell.length_b   1.000
_cell.length_c   1.000
_cell.angle_alpha   90.00
_cell.angle_beta   90.00
_cell.angle_gamma   90.00
#
_symmetry.space_group_name_H-M   'P 1'
#
loop_
_entity.id
_entity.type
_entity.pdbx_description
1 polymer ?
#
loop_
_entity_poly.entity_id
_entity_poly.type
_entity_poly.pdbx_seq_one_letter_code
_entity_poly.pdbx_strand_id
1 'polypeptide(L)'
;MKNKLVFFSLIIFFCGCFSIDNLPDIYNKAVKDYQKKLLKDPNNINLRIRLANFYYKFNEFEKAKDLLVDLEKKEAQILLAKVLFKLKDYVSALEIFEKNKDIEDEEYLYLYALTLEEQKLYPNAIEIYKKIKGFYRNLAEERIKDISIKIKEGIPQEIKDLIERNKDFISNIKKEEAVIILVDE
;
A
#
# COMPACT_ATOMS: atom_id res chain seq x y z
N MET A 1 28.47 2.55 30.85
CA MET A 1 27.41 1.52 30.79
C MET A 1 26.36 1.81 31.85
N LYS A 2 25.22 2.36 31.44
CA LYS A 2 23.87 2.32 32.04
C LYS A 2 23.06 3.43 31.36
N ASN A 3 21.77 3.17 31.14
CA ASN A 3 20.73 4.06 30.57
C ASN A 3 20.40 3.85 29.09
N LYS A 4 19.71 2.74 28.79
CA LYS A 4 18.86 2.59 27.59
C LYS A 4 17.64 1.68 27.82
N LEU A 5 16.94 1.80 28.96
CA LEU A 5 15.83 0.88 29.25
C LEU A 5 14.55 1.49 29.86
N VAL A 6 14.27 2.78 29.67
CA VAL A 6 13.07 3.41 30.30
C VAL A 6 12.15 4.16 29.31
N PHE A 7 12.38 4.12 27.99
CA PHE A 7 11.56 4.93 27.07
C PHE A 7 10.48 4.19 26.27
N PHE A 8 10.20 2.91 26.55
CA PHE A 8 9.21 2.15 25.79
C PHE A 8 7.86 1.94 26.49
N SER A 9 7.59 2.58 27.63
CA SER A 9 6.38 2.30 28.42
C SER A 9 5.41 3.46 28.61
N LEU A 10 5.41 4.51 27.78
CA LEU A 10 4.57 5.68 28.06
C LEU A 10 3.76 6.29 26.90
N ILE A 11 3.34 5.49 25.92
CA ILE A 11 2.32 5.92 24.94
C ILE A 11 1.28 4.80 24.70
N ILE A 12 0.75 4.21 25.77
CA ILE A 12 -0.54 3.48 25.73
C ILE A 12 -1.35 3.89 26.96
N PHE A 13 -1.49 5.19 27.15
CA PHE A 13 -2.37 5.75 28.16
C PHE A 13 -3.06 6.93 27.50
N PHE A 14 -4.14 6.68 26.77
CA PHE A 14 -5.34 7.50 26.72
C PHE A 14 -6.30 6.85 25.70
N CYS A 15 -7.51 6.54 26.17
CA CYS A 15 -8.65 5.93 25.49
C CYS A 15 -8.65 4.39 25.34
N GLY A 16 -9.23 3.72 26.35
CA GLY A 16 -9.93 2.45 26.19
C GLY A 16 -9.09 1.19 26.40
N CYS A 17 -8.93 0.76 27.66
CA CYS A 17 -8.51 -0.60 27.98
C CYS A 17 -9.52 -1.62 27.43
N PHE A 18 -9.34 -2.05 26.19
CA PHE A 18 -9.52 -3.45 25.83
C PHE A 18 -8.24 -4.14 26.27
N SER A 19 -8.30 -4.95 27.33
CA SER A 19 -7.13 -5.63 27.87
C SER A 19 -6.47 -6.50 26.79
N ILE A 20 -5.23 -6.15 26.42
CA ILE A 20 -4.43 -6.86 25.41
C ILE A 20 -4.32 -8.36 25.73
N ASP A 21 -4.42 -8.73 27.02
CA ASP A 21 -4.38 -10.10 27.52
C ASP A 21 -5.46 -11.02 26.92
N ASN A 22 -6.62 -10.48 26.54
CA ASN A 22 -7.73 -11.27 25.98
C ASN A 22 -7.73 -11.35 24.45
N LEU A 23 -6.76 -10.71 23.78
CA LEU A 23 -6.71 -10.65 22.32
C LEU A 23 -6.57 -12.04 21.66
N PRO A 24 -5.74 -12.98 22.16
CA PRO A 24 -5.65 -14.33 21.60
C PRO A 24 -6.99 -15.09 21.68
N ASP A 25 -7.71 -14.96 22.78
CA ASP A 25 -9.00 -15.63 22.96
C ASP A 25 -10.08 -15.07 22.04
N ILE A 26 -10.14 -13.74 21.92
CA ILE A 26 -11.06 -13.05 20.98
C ILE A 26 -10.76 -13.49 19.55
N TYR A 27 -9.48 -13.52 19.18
CA TYR A 27 -9.04 -13.98 17.87
C TYR A 27 -9.47 -15.44 17.61
N ASN A 28 -9.12 -16.36 18.51
CA ASN A 28 -9.41 -17.79 18.36
C ASN A 28 -10.91 -18.06 18.28
N LYS A 29 -11.70 -17.37 19.11
CA LYS A 29 -13.15 -17.45 19.08
C LYS A 29 -13.72 -16.99 17.74
N ALA A 30 -13.30 -15.82 17.25
CA ALA A 30 -13.76 -15.28 15.99
C ALA A 30 -13.43 -16.21 14.81
N VAL A 31 -12.20 -16.71 14.73
CA VAL A 31 -11.78 -17.65 13.68
C VAL A 31 -12.60 -18.93 13.73
N LYS A 32 -12.78 -19.53 14.91
CA LYS A 32 -13.58 -20.75 15.07
C LYS A 32 -15.04 -20.55 14.65
N ASP A 33 -15.63 -19.40 14.99
CA ASP A 33 -16.99 -19.07 14.59
C ASP A 33 -17.13 -18.90 13.07
N TYR A 34 -16.17 -18.24 12.41
CA TYR A 34 -16.14 -18.15 10.95
C TYR A 34 -15.97 -19.51 10.29
N GLN A 35 -15.00 -20.31 10.74
CA GLN A 35 -14.75 -21.66 10.20
C GLN A 35 -15.97 -22.55 10.34
N LYS A 36 -16.66 -22.53 11.49
CA LYS A 36 -17.91 -23.29 11.68
C LYS A 36 -19.01 -22.88 10.71
N LYS A 37 -19.11 -21.59 10.35
CA LYS A 37 -20.08 -21.11 9.36
C LYS A 37 -19.68 -21.55 7.94
N LEU A 38 -18.39 -21.47 7.60
CA LEU A 38 -17.87 -21.94 6.32
C LEU A 38 -17.97 -23.47 6.17
N LEU A 39 -17.88 -24.26 7.24
CA LEU A 39 -18.15 -25.70 7.17
C LEU A 39 -19.59 -26.02 6.74
N LYS A 40 -20.55 -25.14 7.05
CA LYS A 40 -21.96 -25.31 6.62
C LYS A 40 -22.19 -24.84 5.19
N ASP A 41 -21.46 -23.83 4.76
CA ASP A 41 -21.55 -23.24 3.42
C ASP A 41 -20.15 -22.78 2.96
N PRO A 42 -19.35 -23.69 2.37
CA PRO A 42 -17.96 -23.39 2.00
C PRO A 42 -17.84 -22.33 0.90
N ASN A 43 -18.86 -22.20 0.06
CA ASN A 43 -18.86 -21.30 -1.09
C ASN A 43 -19.42 -19.92 -0.74
N ASN A 44 -19.66 -19.62 0.54
CA ASN A 44 -20.20 -18.35 0.97
C ASN A 44 -19.18 -17.22 0.79
N ILE A 45 -19.23 -16.56 -0.37
CA ILE A 45 -18.30 -15.48 -0.77
C ILE A 45 -18.20 -14.40 0.31
N ASN A 46 -19.33 -13.97 0.88
CA ASN A 46 -19.33 -12.89 1.88
C ASN A 46 -18.65 -13.32 3.20
N LEU A 47 -18.81 -14.57 3.63
CA LEU A 47 -18.10 -15.09 4.82
C LEU A 47 -16.61 -15.24 4.54
N ARG A 48 -16.22 -15.71 3.35
CA ARG A 48 -14.82 -15.81 2.94
C ARG A 48 -14.13 -14.45 2.96
N ILE A 49 -14.74 -13.42 2.36
CA ILE A 49 -14.21 -12.03 2.38
C ILE A 49 -14.09 -11.51 3.81
N ARG A 50 -15.09 -11.74 4.67
CA ARG A 50 -15.06 -11.29 6.07
C ARG A 50 -13.95 -11.95 6.88
N LEU A 51 -13.77 -13.26 6.73
CA LEU A 51 -12.69 -13.98 7.40
C LEU A 51 -11.32 -13.56 6.84
N ALA A 52 -11.20 -13.36 5.52
CA ALA A 52 -9.96 -12.86 4.91
C ALA A 52 -9.61 -11.45 5.41
N ASN A 53 -10.59 -10.55 5.54
CA ASN A 53 -10.37 -9.22 6.09
C ASN A 53 -9.97 -9.28 7.57
N PHE A 54 -10.54 -10.24 8.32
CA PHE A 54 -10.12 -10.51 9.69
C PHE A 54 -8.65 -10.96 9.73
N TYR A 55 -8.25 -11.93 8.90
CA TYR A 55 -6.86 -12.34 8.78
C TYR A 55 -5.92 -11.21 8.34
N TYR A 56 -6.33 -10.36 7.40
CA TYR A 56 -5.56 -9.17 7.00
C TYR A 56 -5.25 -8.25 8.19
N LYS A 57 -6.25 -7.96 9.03
CA LYS A 57 -6.08 -7.11 10.23
C LYS A 57 -5.15 -7.72 11.29
N PHE A 58 -5.02 -9.04 11.31
CA PHE A 58 -4.11 -9.78 12.20
C PHE A 58 -2.80 -10.17 11.52
N ASN A 59 -2.49 -9.61 10.34
CA ASN A 59 -1.29 -9.87 9.55
C ASN A 59 -1.12 -11.34 9.07
N GLU A 60 -2.22 -12.09 8.96
CA GLU A 60 -2.23 -13.47 8.46
C GLU A 60 -2.52 -13.52 6.96
N PHE A 61 -1.61 -12.92 6.20
CA PHE A 61 -1.84 -12.63 4.78
C PHE A 61 -2.00 -13.89 3.92
N GLU A 62 -1.27 -14.97 4.19
CA GLU A 62 -1.43 -16.23 3.43
C GLU A 62 -2.82 -16.82 3.59
N LYS A 63 -3.35 -16.87 4.82
CA LYS A 63 -4.72 -17.36 5.05
C LYS A 63 -5.77 -16.44 4.42
N ALA A 64 -5.51 -15.14 4.39
CA ALA A 64 -6.36 -14.19 3.69
C ALA A 64 -6.35 -14.45 2.17
N LYS A 65 -5.18 -14.69 1.58
CA LYS A 65 -5.00 -15.00 0.15
C LYS A 65 -5.75 -16.26 -0.25
N ASP A 66 -5.60 -17.35 0.52
CA ASP A 66 -6.27 -18.63 0.26
C ASP A 66 -7.79 -18.49 0.17
N LEU A 67 -8.37 -17.59 0.97
CA LEU A 67 -9.81 -17.34 0.97
C LEU A 67 -10.29 -16.47 -0.19
N LEU A 68 -9.39 -15.75 -0.88
CA LEU A 68 -9.73 -14.72 -1.86
C LEU A 68 -9.32 -15.05 -3.30
N VAL A 69 -8.34 -15.93 -3.52
CA VAL A 69 -7.63 -16.10 -4.81
C VAL A 69 -8.54 -16.49 -5.98
N ASP A 70 -9.66 -17.16 -5.74
CA ASP A 70 -10.65 -17.62 -6.72
C ASP A 70 -11.90 -16.72 -6.80
N LEU A 71 -11.92 -15.59 -6.08
CA LEU A 71 -13.09 -14.71 -5.98
C LEU A 71 -12.98 -13.52 -6.94
N GLU A 72 -13.88 -13.47 -7.92
CA GLU A 72 -13.98 -12.35 -8.87
C GLU A 72 -14.74 -11.13 -8.34
N LYS A 73 -15.36 -11.23 -7.16
CA LYS A 73 -16.13 -10.14 -6.57
C LYS A 73 -15.19 -8.95 -6.29
N LYS A 74 -15.59 -7.73 -6.70
CA LYS A 74 -14.76 -6.51 -6.61
C LYS A 74 -14.18 -6.29 -5.20
N GLU A 75 -14.97 -6.46 -4.17
CA GLU A 75 -14.52 -6.32 -2.77
C GLU A 75 -13.49 -7.38 -2.37
N ALA A 76 -13.56 -8.58 -2.93
CA ALA A 76 -12.54 -9.62 -2.75
C ALA A 76 -11.24 -9.25 -3.47
N GLN A 77 -11.33 -8.76 -4.71
CA GLN A 77 -10.18 -8.32 -5.50
C GLN A 77 -9.46 -7.14 -4.83
N ILE A 78 -10.20 -6.15 -4.33
CA ILE A 78 -9.62 -5.02 -3.57
C ILE A 78 -8.78 -5.54 -2.40
N LEU A 79 -9.36 -6.43 -1.58
CA LEU A 79 -8.67 -6.97 -0.42
C LEU A 79 -7.49 -7.87 -0.82
N LEU A 80 -7.63 -8.65 -1.90
CA LEU A 80 -6.58 -9.52 -2.41
C LEU A 80 -5.36 -8.70 -2.86
N ALA A 81 -5.55 -7.57 -3.54
CA ALA A 81 -4.44 -6.70 -3.93
C ALA A 81 -3.65 -6.19 -2.70
N LYS A 82 -4.36 -5.78 -1.64
CA LYS A 82 -3.73 -5.38 -0.37
C LYS A 82 -2.95 -6.53 0.26
N VAL A 83 -3.53 -7.72 0.29
CA VAL A 83 -2.90 -8.95 0.80
C VAL A 83 -1.65 -9.31 0.01
N LEU A 84 -1.72 -9.31 -1.33
CA LEU A 84 -0.59 -9.62 -2.21
C LEU A 84 0.56 -8.63 -2.03
N PHE A 85 0.27 -7.33 -1.90
CA PHE A 85 1.28 -6.34 -1.56
C PHE A 85 1.98 -6.66 -0.23
N LYS A 86 1.22 -7.03 0.82
CA LYS A 86 1.80 -7.40 2.12
C LYS A 86 2.65 -8.67 2.05
N LEU A 87 2.33 -9.58 1.13
CA LEU A 87 3.13 -10.76 0.80
C LEU A 87 4.32 -10.45 -0.13
N LYS A 88 4.49 -9.18 -0.54
CA LYS A 88 5.52 -8.72 -1.50
C LYS A 88 5.38 -9.34 -2.89
N ASP A 89 4.21 -9.87 -3.22
CA ASP A 89 3.86 -10.33 -4.56
C ASP A 89 3.41 -9.12 -5.40
N TYR A 90 4.38 -8.24 -5.69
CA TYR A 90 4.11 -6.96 -6.33
C TYR A 90 3.60 -7.11 -7.77
N VAL A 91 3.98 -8.19 -8.46
CA VAL A 91 3.52 -8.48 -9.83
C VAL A 91 2.03 -8.77 -9.81
N SER A 92 1.60 -9.75 -9.02
CA SER A 92 0.18 -10.12 -8.92
C SER A 92 -0.66 -8.99 -8.31
N ALA A 93 -0.10 -8.25 -7.34
CA ALA A 93 -0.78 -7.09 -6.77
C ALA A 93 -1.03 -6.01 -7.84
N LEU A 94 -0.01 -5.71 -8.66
CA LEU A 94 -0.12 -4.70 -9.71
C LEU A 94 -1.19 -5.04 -10.74
N GLU A 95 -1.30 -6.30 -11.16
CA GLU A 95 -2.34 -6.74 -12.10
C GLU A 95 -3.75 -6.41 -11.57
N ILE A 96 -4.01 -6.65 -10.28
CA ILE A 96 -5.31 -6.35 -9.68
C ILE A 96 -5.52 -4.84 -9.51
N PHE A 97 -4.48 -4.10 -9.11
CA PHE A 97 -4.53 -2.63 -9.01
C PHE A 97 -4.87 -1.99 -10.36
N GLU A 98 -4.19 -2.42 -11.43
CA GLU A 98 -4.41 -1.92 -12.79
C GLU A 98 -5.81 -2.26 -13.33
N LYS A 99 -6.37 -3.41 -12.94
CA LYS A 99 -7.76 -3.79 -13.29
C LYS A 99 -8.82 -2.94 -12.55
N ASN A 100 -8.48 -2.33 -11.41
CA ASN A 100 -9.42 -1.63 -10.53
C ASN A 100 -8.93 -0.20 -10.20
N LYS A 101 -8.57 0.59 -11.22
CA LYS A 101 -8.05 1.97 -11.06
C LYS A 101 -9.07 2.99 -10.57
N ASP A 102 -10.35 2.65 -10.60
CA ASP A 102 -11.47 3.50 -10.20
C ASP A 102 -11.72 3.50 -8.67
N ILE A 103 -10.91 2.76 -7.91
CA ILE A 103 -11.04 2.67 -6.45
C ILE A 103 -10.45 3.91 -5.78
N GLU A 104 -11.27 4.58 -4.97
CA GLU A 104 -10.88 5.78 -4.21
C GLU A 104 -10.45 5.48 -2.75
N ASP A 105 -10.47 4.21 -2.32
CA ASP A 105 -10.00 3.82 -0.99
C ASP A 105 -8.53 4.24 -0.79
N GLU A 106 -8.25 5.04 0.24
CA GLU A 106 -6.93 5.67 0.37
C GLU A 106 -5.82 4.67 0.67
N GLU A 107 -6.10 3.64 1.48
CA GLU A 107 -5.13 2.57 1.71
C GLU A 107 -4.85 1.84 0.40
N TYR A 108 -5.88 1.54 -0.39
CA TYR A 108 -5.74 0.91 -1.71
C TYR A 108 -4.87 1.74 -2.66
N LEU A 109 -5.16 3.04 -2.80
CA LEU A 109 -4.37 3.95 -3.63
C LEU A 109 -2.91 4.05 -3.14
N TYR A 110 -2.70 4.11 -1.82
CA TYR A 110 -1.36 4.19 -1.26
C TYR A 110 -0.55 2.91 -1.52
N LEU A 111 -1.15 1.73 -1.34
CA LEU A 111 -0.50 0.46 -1.63
C LEU A 111 -0.28 0.25 -3.12
N TYR A 112 -1.18 0.73 -3.98
CA TYR A 112 -0.98 0.73 -5.43
C TYR A 112 0.25 1.56 -5.83
N ALA A 113 0.34 2.80 -5.34
CA ALA A 113 1.48 3.67 -5.62
C ALA A 113 2.81 3.07 -5.11
N LEU A 114 2.82 2.48 -3.92
CA LEU A 114 3.99 1.74 -3.40
C LEU A 114 4.36 0.55 -4.29
N THR A 115 3.37 -0.19 -4.81
CA THR A 115 3.60 -1.30 -5.74
C THR A 115 4.27 -0.83 -7.03
N LEU A 116 3.79 0.28 -7.60
CA LEU A 116 4.41 0.90 -8.78
C LEU A 116 5.85 1.34 -8.49
N GLU A 117 6.08 1.91 -7.30
CA GLU A 117 7.40 2.36 -6.87
C GLU A 117 8.41 1.19 -6.72
N GLU A 118 8.00 0.08 -6.09
CA GLU A 118 8.80 -1.14 -5.97
C GLU A 118 9.17 -1.71 -7.36
N GLN A 119 8.27 -1.58 -8.32
CA GLN A 119 8.52 -1.94 -9.72
C GLN A 119 9.25 -0.87 -10.54
N LYS A 120 9.70 0.21 -9.89
CA LYS A 120 10.43 1.35 -10.49
C LYS A 120 9.62 2.12 -11.55
N LEU A 121 8.30 1.99 -11.55
CA LEU A 121 7.37 2.73 -12.39
C LEU A 121 7.08 4.10 -11.75
N TYR A 122 8.14 4.90 -11.58
CA TYR A 122 8.12 6.14 -10.79
C TYR A 122 7.12 7.19 -11.27
N PRO A 123 6.97 7.47 -12.59
CA PRO A 123 5.98 8.44 -13.06
C PRO A 123 4.56 8.04 -12.63
N ASN A 124 4.17 6.79 -12.92
CA ASN A 124 2.88 6.24 -12.54
C ASN A 124 2.68 6.26 -11.02
N ALA A 125 3.69 5.91 -10.23
CA ALA A 125 3.61 5.95 -8.77
C ALA A 125 3.29 7.37 -8.27
N ILE A 126 3.97 8.38 -8.80
CA ILE A 126 3.74 9.80 -8.45
C ILE A 126 2.33 10.24 -8.82
N GLU A 127 1.81 9.82 -9.98
CA GLU A 127 0.43 10.14 -10.36
C GLU A 127 -0.60 9.59 -9.37
N ILE A 128 -0.42 8.35 -8.90
CA ILE A 128 -1.32 7.75 -7.93
C ILE A 128 -1.14 8.41 -6.56
N TYR A 129 0.08 8.66 -6.10
CA TYR A 129 0.33 9.36 -4.84
C TYR A 129 -0.35 10.74 -4.80
N LYS A 130 -0.33 11.50 -5.90
CA LYS A 130 -0.99 12.82 -6.01
C LYS A 130 -2.52 12.77 -5.85
N LYS A 131 -3.15 11.60 -6.04
CA LYS A 131 -4.60 11.44 -5.84
C LYS A 131 -5.00 11.31 -4.36
N ILE A 132 -4.05 11.00 -3.48
CA ILE A 132 -4.29 10.73 -2.06
C ILE A 132 -4.37 12.05 -1.28
N LYS A 133 -5.47 12.26 -0.55
CA LYS A 133 -5.78 13.56 0.09
C LYS A 133 -6.03 13.51 1.60
N GLY A 134 -6.34 12.35 2.16
CA GLY A 134 -6.68 12.17 3.58
C GLY A 134 -5.55 11.58 4.42
N PHE A 135 -5.83 10.47 5.11
CA PHE A 135 -4.96 9.90 6.16
C PHE A 135 -3.55 9.58 5.64
N TYR A 136 -3.45 9.11 4.39
CA TYR A 136 -2.17 8.72 3.77
C TYR A 136 -1.47 9.88 3.05
N ARG A 137 -2.02 11.09 3.04
CA ARG A 137 -1.51 12.21 2.25
C ARG A 137 -0.05 12.54 2.57
N ASN A 138 0.29 12.74 3.83
CA ASN A 138 1.64 13.14 4.23
C ASN A 138 2.68 12.06 3.88
N LEU A 139 2.30 10.78 4.03
CA LEU A 139 3.13 9.66 3.62
C LEU A 139 3.33 9.66 2.10
N ALA A 140 2.28 9.89 1.32
CA ALA A 140 2.36 9.99 -0.14
C ALA A 140 3.25 11.16 -0.60
N GLU A 141 3.14 12.33 0.03
CA GLU A 141 3.99 13.50 -0.24
C GLU A 141 5.47 13.21 0.07
N GLU A 142 5.75 12.50 1.17
CA GLU A 142 7.10 12.05 1.51
C GLU A 142 7.66 11.09 0.44
N ARG A 143 6.86 10.10 -0.01
CA ARG A 143 7.29 9.17 -1.08
C ARG A 143 7.58 9.89 -2.39
N ILE A 144 6.75 10.88 -2.78
CA ILE A 144 7.00 11.68 -3.99
C ILE A 144 8.37 12.37 -3.89
N LYS A 145 8.68 12.97 -2.74
CA LYS A 145 9.98 13.63 -2.51
C LYS A 145 11.14 12.63 -2.60
N ASP A 146 11.02 11.47 -1.97
CA ASP A 146 12.05 10.43 -2.01
C ASP A 146 12.32 9.96 -3.45
N ILE A 147 11.27 9.75 -4.23
CA ILE A 147 11.37 9.38 -5.64
C ILE A 147 12.10 10.47 -6.44
N SER A 148 11.73 11.74 -6.27
CA SER A 148 12.37 12.85 -6.96
C SER A 148 13.88 12.93 -6.65
N ILE A 149 14.27 12.75 -5.39
CA ILE A 149 15.69 12.71 -4.98
C ILE A 149 16.39 11.53 -5.66
N LYS A 150 15.82 10.32 -5.58
CA LYS A 150 16.40 9.11 -6.17
C LYS A 150 16.62 9.24 -7.68
N ILE A 151 15.64 9.81 -8.38
CA ILE A 151 15.76 10.10 -9.81
C ILE A 151 16.91 11.09 -10.05
N LYS A 152 16.97 12.20 -9.29
CA LYS A 152 18.01 13.22 -9.43
C LYS A 152 19.41 12.69 -9.15
N GLU A 153 19.58 11.86 -8.14
CA GLU A 153 20.88 11.24 -7.81
C GLU A 153 21.32 10.23 -8.87
N GLY A 154 20.38 9.49 -9.47
CA GLY A 154 20.66 8.52 -10.52
C GLY A 154 21.06 9.12 -11.87
N ILE A 155 20.90 10.43 -12.07
CA ILE A 155 21.23 11.11 -13.33
C ILE A 155 22.72 11.52 -13.35
N PRO A 156 23.50 11.07 -14.35
CA PRO A 156 24.88 11.50 -14.54
C PRO A 156 24.99 13.03 -14.68
N GLN A 157 26.10 13.61 -14.21
CA GLN A 157 26.26 15.06 -14.19
C GLN A 157 26.16 15.67 -15.59
N GLU A 158 26.66 14.97 -16.61
CA GLU A 158 26.62 15.41 -18.01
C GLU A 158 25.19 15.57 -18.51
N ILE A 159 24.28 14.70 -18.07
CA ILE A 159 22.87 14.76 -18.43
C ILE A 159 22.17 15.90 -17.68
N LYS A 160 22.54 16.16 -16.41
CA LYS A 160 22.06 17.34 -15.66
C LYS A 160 22.45 18.62 -16.37
N ASP A 161 23.72 18.74 -16.77
CA ASP A 161 24.23 19.92 -17.48
C ASP A 161 23.56 20.10 -18.86
N LEU A 162 23.20 19.01 -19.53
CA LEU A 162 22.46 19.06 -20.78
C LEU A 162 21.01 19.54 -20.58
N ILE A 163 20.32 19.04 -19.54
CA ILE A 163 18.96 19.47 -19.19
C ILE A 163 18.97 20.96 -18.84
N GLU A 164 19.90 21.40 -17.99
CA GLU A 164 19.99 22.80 -17.56
C GLU A 164 20.24 23.75 -18.74
N ARG A 165 21.17 23.40 -19.64
CA ARG A 165 21.44 24.19 -20.85
C ARG A 165 20.25 24.32 -21.80
N ASN A 166 19.28 23.42 -21.71
CA ASN A 166 18.13 23.37 -22.62
C ASN A 166 16.79 23.55 -21.88
N LYS A 167 16.77 24.08 -20.65
CA LYS A 167 15.58 24.16 -19.79
C LYS A 167 14.37 24.81 -20.50
N ASP A 168 14.61 25.87 -21.26
CA ASP A 168 13.58 26.58 -22.04
C ASP A 168 13.00 25.72 -23.17
N PHE A 169 13.83 24.96 -23.88
CA PHE A 169 13.36 24.06 -24.93
C PHE A 169 12.55 22.90 -24.34
N ILE A 170 13.08 22.29 -23.28
CA ILE A 170 12.47 21.15 -22.61
C ILE A 170 11.12 21.51 -21.97
N SER A 171 11.00 22.68 -21.34
CA SER A 171 9.75 23.19 -20.78
C SER A 171 8.65 23.45 -21.83
N ASN A 172 8.99 23.56 -23.11
CA ASN A 172 8.05 23.72 -24.21
C ASN A 172 7.56 22.38 -24.81
N ILE A 173 8.21 21.25 -24.47
CA ILE A 173 7.87 19.91 -25.00
C ILE A 173 6.78 19.22 -24.16
N LYS A 174 6.45 19.75 -22.96
CA LYS A 174 5.48 19.32 -21.91
C LYS A 174 4.33 18.35 -22.28
N LYS A 175 4.64 17.15 -22.79
CA LYS A 175 3.69 16.04 -22.96
C LYS A 175 4.24 14.67 -22.57
N GLU A 176 5.49 14.58 -22.12
CA GLU A 176 6.07 13.32 -21.65
C GLU A 176 6.49 13.47 -20.17
N GLU A 177 5.73 12.80 -19.30
CA GLU A 177 5.67 12.97 -17.83
C GLU A 177 7.01 12.75 -17.10
N ALA A 178 7.96 12.06 -17.72
CA ALA A 178 9.29 11.83 -17.16
C ALA A 178 10.14 13.12 -17.09
N VAL A 179 9.88 14.09 -17.96
CA VAL A 179 10.64 15.34 -18.06
C VAL A 179 10.22 16.34 -16.99
N ILE A 180 8.96 16.31 -16.56
CA ILE A 180 8.36 17.28 -15.63
C ILE A 180 9.03 17.21 -14.25
N ILE A 181 9.38 16.00 -13.78
CA ILE A 181 10.03 15.79 -12.48
C ILE A 181 11.45 16.38 -12.44
N LEU A 182 12.12 16.50 -13.60
CA LEU A 182 13.50 16.99 -13.69
C LEU A 182 13.61 18.50 -13.86
N VAL A 183 12.53 19.15 -14.28
CA VAL A 183 12.53 20.55 -14.72
C VAL A 183 11.84 21.49 -13.72
N ASP A 184 10.91 20.97 -12.91
CA ASP A 184 10.03 21.78 -12.04
C ASP A 184 10.62 22.12 -10.65
N GLU A 185 11.96 22.12 -10.47
CA GLU A 185 12.64 22.72 -9.30
C GLU A 185 13.71 23.75 -9.71
#